data_AF-A0A9D8NYC3-F1
#
_entry.id   AF-A0A9D8NYC3-F1
#
_cell.length_a   1.000
_cell.length_b   1.000
_cell.length_c   1.000
_cell.angle_alpha   90.00
_cell.angle_beta   90.00
_cell.angle_gamma   90.00
#
_symmetry.space_group_name_H-M   'P 1'
#
loop_
_entity.id
_entity.type
_entity.pdbx_description
1 polymer ?
#
loop_
_entity_poly.entity_id
_entity_poly.type
_entity_poly.pdbx_seq_one_letter_code
_entity_poly.pdbx_strand_id
1 'polypeptide(L)'
;GLQKVMAAQLLSNDARNQMLEAMTEDVSKLVLRHNFEQNVGLSVLQVGIEKHIDAFMHFMEAAEAAGQLDIQLEFLPTRDLIQSRVARGSDVLTRPELAVLIAYSKIILNEEIMRASDWQNSQVLDNHIMSLFPERCGQYRQYFVGHPLSKELLAMSLSSQLVNITGVTFAHYMVDGVGFLISDVLRAFVCVMRIFRIESWRSILFDLIPKLGYKQVELQLAELGRCVRKGMRWMLYNVSDFSNIQGLIDQYADVSDLVIHSGQFLSGGAKAHYEKILAIYQPHIDLEKAGQIASIISWVQSFEVIYRSSMIGLHPLVGQRIYYSLAKKMSISTLRTYMVNLATFDQWDLYEKQYLDRQMDQCIGRLMACVCSQELLDGLDESVVERWLDKNSQVHDQWVKVVKNVKSASAVSFNMVSSAVRSLQSIIERLEER
;
A
#
# COMPACT_ATOMS: atom_id res chain seq x y z
N GLY A 1 -14.06 5.87 -29.19
CA GLY A 1 -13.01 6.88 -29.43
C GLY A 1 -12.93 7.28 -30.89
N LEU A 2 -12.28 6.47 -31.74
CA LEU A 2 -12.00 6.81 -33.15
C LEU A 2 -13.24 7.14 -34.00
N GLN A 3 -14.40 6.55 -33.72
CA GLN A 3 -15.64 6.92 -34.40
C GLN A 3 -16.05 8.39 -34.17
N LYS A 4 -15.82 8.94 -32.97
CA LYS A 4 -16.04 10.37 -32.69
C LYS A 4 -15.02 11.26 -33.41
N VAL A 5 -13.77 10.79 -33.54
CA VAL A 5 -12.71 11.49 -34.31
C VAL A 5 -13.10 11.57 -35.79
N MET A 6 -13.60 10.47 -36.35
CA MET A 6 -14.10 10.43 -37.72
C MET A 6 -15.34 11.31 -37.91
N ALA A 7 -16.27 11.33 -36.95
CA ALA A 7 -17.43 12.22 -36.97
C ALA A 7 -17.03 13.70 -36.94
N ALA A 8 -15.91 14.04 -36.30
CA ALA A 8 -15.31 15.37 -36.32
C ALA A 8 -14.48 15.65 -37.59
N GLN A 9 -14.50 14.75 -38.59
CA GLN A 9 -13.75 14.85 -39.86
C GLN A 9 -12.23 14.96 -39.71
N LEU A 10 -11.69 14.60 -38.55
CA LEU A 10 -10.24 14.61 -38.29
C LEU A 10 -9.54 13.32 -38.74
N LEU A 11 -10.31 12.27 -39.07
CA LEU A 11 -9.77 10.98 -39.50
C LEU A 11 -10.68 10.37 -40.58
N SER A 12 -10.11 10.05 -41.74
CA SER A 12 -10.84 9.35 -42.81
C SER A 12 -11.03 7.86 -42.48
N ASN A 13 -11.92 7.18 -43.22
CA ASN A 13 -12.08 5.72 -43.08
C ASN A 13 -10.78 4.96 -43.35
N ASP A 14 -10.06 5.32 -44.42
CA ASP A 14 -8.81 4.65 -44.80
C ASP A 14 -7.70 4.91 -43.77
N ALA A 15 -7.56 6.16 -43.32
CA ALA A 15 -6.59 6.51 -42.28
C ALA A 15 -6.92 5.82 -40.94
N ARG A 16 -8.21 5.65 -40.61
CA ARG A 16 -8.63 4.87 -39.43
C ARG A 16 -8.27 3.41 -39.56
N ASN A 17 -8.47 2.78 -40.71
CA ASN A 17 -8.14 1.38 -40.93
C ASN A 17 -6.62 1.15 -40.85
N GLN A 18 -5.83 2.01 -41.48
CA GLN A 18 -4.36 1.98 -41.37
C GLN A 18 -3.89 2.18 -39.92
N MET A 19 -4.53 3.09 -39.17
CA MET A 19 -4.21 3.30 -37.77
C MET A 19 -4.53 2.06 -36.91
N LEU A 20 -5.68 1.43 -37.13
CA LEU A 20 -6.06 0.20 -36.42
C LEU A 20 -5.09 -0.95 -36.72
N GLU A 21 -4.75 -1.14 -37.99
CA GLU A 21 -3.76 -2.15 -38.40
C GLU A 21 -2.40 -1.90 -37.72
N ALA A 22 -1.94 -0.65 -37.71
CA ALA A 22 -0.67 -0.28 -37.09
C ALA A 22 -0.68 -0.36 -35.54
N MET A 23 -1.85 -0.43 -34.91
CA MET A 23 -2.01 -0.61 -33.46
C MET A 23 -2.04 -2.10 -33.03
N THR A 24 -2.08 -3.04 -33.96
CA THR A 24 -2.23 -4.49 -33.67
C THR A 24 -1.20 -4.99 -32.66
N GLU A 25 0.06 -4.62 -32.84
CA GLU A 25 1.15 -5.04 -31.96
C GLU A 25 1.03 -4.40 -30.56
N ASP A 26 0.66 -3.12 -30.50
CA ASP A 26 0.48 -2.40 -29.23
C ASP A 26 -0.68 -2.99 -28.42
N VAL A 27 -1.81 -3.30 -29.07
CA VAL A 27 -2.96 -3.95 -28.43
C VAL A 27 -2.59 -5.36 -27.97
N SER A 28 -1.86 -6.13 -28.79
CA SER A 28 -1.40 -7.47 -28.43
C SER A 28 -0.53 -7.45 -27.17
N LYS A 29 0.42 -6.51 -27.08
CA LYS A 29 1.24 -6.30 -25.88
C LYS A 29 0.41 -5.94 -24.65
N LEU A 30 -0.57 -5.05 -24.78
CA LEU A 30 -1.46 -4.67 -23.67
C LEU A 30 -2.25 -5.86 -23.15
N VAL A 31 -2.82 -6.68 -24.05
CA VAL A 31 -3.59 -7.87 -23.68
C VAL A 31 -2.70 -8.92 -23.00
N LEU A 32 -1.52 -9.20 -23.56
CA LEU A 32 -0.57 -10.15 -22.99
C LEU A 32 -0.07 -9.71 -21.62
N ARG A 33 0.27 -8.43 -21.46
CA ARG A 33 0.66 -7.85 -20.17
C ARG A 33 -0.46 -8.01 -19.15
N HIS A 34 -1.70 -7.67 -19.53
CA HIS A 34 -2.84 -7.80 -18.63
C HIS A 34 -3.09 -9.25 -18.19
N ASN A 35 -3.01 -10.22 -19.11
CA ASN A 35 -3.14 -11.64 -18.76
C ASN A 35 -2.02 -12.11 -17.82
N PHE A 36 -0.78 -11.71 -18.13
CA PHE A 36 0.37 -12.02 -17.30
C PHE A 36 0.21 -11.47 -15.87
N GLU A 37 -0.18 -10.20 -15.73
CA GLU A 37 -0.38 -9.57 -14.44
C GLU A 37 -1.50 -10.21 -13.62
N GLN A 38 -2.58 -10.69 -14.26
CA GLN A 38 -3.63 -11.42 -13.56
C GLN A 38 -3.13 -12.75 -12.98
N ASN A 39 -2.35 -13.50 -13.75
CA ASN A 39 -1.77 -14.77 -13.28
C ASN A 39 -0.82 -14.57 -12.11
N VAL A 40 0.02 -13.53 -12.18
CA VAL A 40 0.88 -13.13 -11.06
C VAL A 40 0.04 -12.70 -9.86
N GLY A 41 -1.01 -11.90 -10.05
CA GLY A 41 -1.91 -11.46 -8.98
C GLY A 41 -2.51 -12.64 -8.20
N LEU A 42 -2.95 -13.68 -8.91
CA LEU A 42 -3.43 -14.92 -8.32
C LEU A 42 -2.34 -15.64 -7.50
N SER A 43 -1.12 -15.75 -8.03
CA SER A 43 -0.01 -16.35 -7.28
C SER A 43 0.36 -15.56 -6.04
N VAL A 44 0.42 -14.22 -6.14
CA VAL A 44 0.72 -13.33 -5.02
C VAL A 44 -0.34 -13.44 -3.92
N LEU A 45 -1.62 -13.60 -4.28
CA LEU A 45 -2.70 -13.80 -3.31
C LEU A 45 -2.59 -15.12 -2.55
N GLN A 46 -2.05 -16.16 -3.18
CA GLN A 46 -1.80 -17.44 -2.52
C GLN A 46 -0.70 -17.34 -1.45
N VAL A 47 0.21 -16.35 -1.56
CA VAL A 47 1.28 -16.14 -0.58
C VAL A 47 0.72 -15.74 0.78
N GLY A 48 0.80 -16.66 1.75
CA GLY A 48 0.42 -16.39 3.14
C GLY A 48 -1.09 -16.29 3.36
N ILE A 49 -1.90 -16.84 2.46
CA ILE A 49 -3.36 -16.84 2.53
C ILE A 49 -3.92 -17.43 3.83
N GLU A 50 -3.22 -18.40 4.41
CA GLU A 50 -3.56 -19.02 5.70
C GLU A 50 -3.74 -17.98 6.82
N LYS A 51 -2.95 -16.90 6.80
CA LYS A 51 -3.00 -15.84 7.82
C LYS A 51 -4.16 -14.86 7.61
N HIS A 52 -4.88 -14.99 6.51
CA HIS A 52 -5.90 -14.04 6.06
C HIS A 52 -7.22 -14.71 5.73
N ILE A 53 -7.38 -16.00 6.03
CA ILE A 53 -8.56 -16.75 5.61
C ILE A 53 -9.86 -16.18 6.18
N ASP A 54 -9.86 -15.70 7.42
CA ASP A 54 -11.07 -15.11 8.01
C ASP A 54 -11.54 -13.88 7.26
N ALA A 55 -10.62 -13.08 6.69
CA ALA A 55 -11.00 -11.95 5.85
C ALA A 55 -11.66 -12.40 4.53
N PHE A 56 -11.22 -13.52 3.95
CA PHE A 56 -11.88 -14.11 2.77
C PHE A 56 -13.23 -14.71 3.13
N MET A 57 -13.35 -15.37 4.29
CA MET A 57 -14.63 -15.88 4.80
C MET A 57 -15.63 -14.75 4.98
N HIS A 58 -15.23 -13.68 5.64
CA HIS A 58 -16.08 -12.52 5.85
C HIS A 58 -16.50 -11.87 4.52
N PHE A 59 -15.59 -11.77 3.54
CA PHE A 59 -15.94 -11.31 2.20
C PHE A 59 -16.98 -12.21 1.53
N MET A 60 -16.83 -13.54 1.59
CA MET A 60 -17.81 -14.47 1.01
C MET A 60 -19.17 -14.35 1.70
N GLU A 61 -19.19 -14.34 3.04
CA GLU A 61 -20.40 -14.19 3.85
C GLU A 61 -21.12 -12.86 3.57
N ALA A 62 -20.38 -11.75 3.46
CA ALA A 62 -20.94 -10.44 3.13
C ALA A 62 -21.49 -10.38 1.70
N ALA A 63 -20.75 -10.91 0.72
CA ALA A 63 -21.18 -10.94 -0.68
C ALA A 63 -22.41 -11.83 -0.89
N GLU A 64 -22.50 -12.96 -0.18
CA GLU A 64 -23.69 -13.83 -0.19
C GLU A 64 -24.90 -13.15 0.46
N ALA A 65 -24.71 -12.51 1.62
CA ALA A 65 -25.78 -11.77 2.29
C ALA A 65 -26.31 -10.59 1.44
N ALA A 66 -25.46 -9.97 0.63
CA ALA A 66 -25.84 -8.93 -0.32
C ALA A 66 -26.47 -9.47 -1.62
N GLY A 67 -26.54 -10.78 -1.81
CA GLY A 67 -27.03 -11.42 -3.04
C GLY A 67 -26.10 -11.26 -4.25
N GLN A 68 -24.83 -10.94 -4.00
CA GLN A 68 -23.81 -10.70 -5.03
C GLN A 68 -22.97 -11.94 -5.35
N LEU A 69 -23.00 -12.95 -4.47
CA LEU A 69 -22.28 -14.22 -4.61
C LEU A 69 -23.20 -15.36 -4.18
N ASP A 70 -23.18 -16.47 -4.93
CA ASP A 70 -23.78 -17.73 -4.50
C ASP A 70 -22.66 -18.74 -4.24
N ILE A 71 -22.37 -18.99 -2.95
CA ILE A 71 -21.24 -19.83 -2.52
C ILE A 71 -21.41 -21.27 -3.02
N GLN A 72 -22.64 -21.78 -3.03
CA GLN A 72 -22.92 -23.15 -3.44
C GLN A 72 -22.80 -23.31 -4.95
N LEU A 73 -23.35 -22.37 -5.72
CA LEU A 73 -23.30 -22.38 -7.18
C LEU A 73 -21.86 -22.32 -7.69
N GLU A 74 -21.02 -21.54 -7.03
CA GLU A 74 -19.61 -21.36 -7.38
C GLU A 74 -18.67 -22.41 -6.77
N PHE A 75 -19.22 -23.40 -6.05
CA PHE A 75 -18.48 -24.46 -5.37
C PHE A 75 -17.39 -23.93 -4.40
N LEU A 76 -17.63 -22.78 -3.78
CA LEU A 76 -16.73 -22.19 -2.82
C LEU A 76 -16.81 -22.92 -1.47
N PRO A 77 -15.68 -23.05 -0.74
CA PRO A 77 -15.65 -23.87 0.45
C PRO A 77 -16.29 -23.17 1.65
N THR A 78 -17.05 -23.94 2.44
CA THR A 78 -17.57 -23.48 3.73
C THR A 78 -16.48 -23.45 4.79
N ARG A 79 -16.74 -22.77 5.92
CA ARG A 79 -15.84 -22.73 7.08
C ARG A 79 -15.44 -24.13 7.56
N ASP A 80 -16.40 -25.06 7.62
CA ASP A 80 -16.15 -26.45 8.05
C ASP A 80 -15.24 -27.19 7.08
N LEU A 81 -15.43 -27.00 5.76
CA LEU A 81 -14.57 -27.62 4.75
C LEU A 81 -13.15 -27.06 4.84
N ILE A 82 -12.99 -25.76 5.06
CA ILE A 82 -11.69 -25.14 5.27
C ILE A 82 -11.00 -25.71 6.51
N GLN A 83 -11.69 -25.79 7.64
CA GLN A 83 -11.15 -26.38 8.87
C GLN A 83 -10.72 -27.84 8.65
N SER A 84 -11.52 -28.61 7.91
CA SER A 84 -11.18 -29.99 7.52
C SER A 84 -9.94 -30.07 6.62
N ARG A 85 -9.75 -29.11 5.69
CA ARG A 85 -8.55 -29.03 4.84
C ARG A 85 -7.31 -28.70 5.68
N VAL A 86 -7.41 -27.70 6.57
CA VAL A 86 -6.34 -27.31 7.49
C VAL A 86 -5.92 -28.48 8.38
N ALA A 87 -6.87 -29.22 8.96
CA ALA A 87 -6.60 -30.39 9.80
C ALA A 87 -5.86 -31.52 9.06
N ARG A 88 -5.99 -31.57 7.72
CA ARG A 88 -5.30 -32.53 6.84
C ARG A 88 -4.02 -31.97 6.22
N GLY A 89 -3.59 -30.76 6.59
CA GLY A 89 -2.42 -30.09 6.00
C GLY A 89 -2.58 -29.76 4.52
N SER A 90 -3.82 -29.57 4.05
CA SER A 90 -4.14 -29.16 2.67
C SER A 90 -4.29 -27.64 2.57
N ASP A 91 -4.21 -27.11 1.35
CA ASP A 91 -4.44 -25.69 1.07
C ASP A 91 -5.81 -25.23 1.58
N VAL A 92 -5.83 -24.05 2.20
CA VAL A 92 -7.04 -23.42 2.76
C VAL A 92 -8.01 -23.03 1.65
N LEU A 93 -7.49 -22.37 0.62
CA LEU A 93 -8.16 -22.05 -0.64
C LEU A 93 -7.28 -22.48 -1.81
N THR A 94 -7.90 -23.09 -2.81
CA THR A 94 -7.26 -23.51 -4.06
C THR A 94 -7.18 -22.35 -5.06
N ARG A 95 -6.33 -22.49 -6.09
CA ARG A 95 -6.22 -21.47 -7.14
C ARG A 95 -7.53 -21.22 -7.92
N PRO A 96 -8.35 -22.23 -8.28
CA PRO A 96 -9.65 -22.00 -8.89
C PRO A 96 -10.61 -21.22 -7.97
N GLU A 97 -10.71 -21.60 -6.70
CA GLU A 97 -11.54 -20.88 -5.71
C GLU A 97 -11.09 -19.42 -5.57
N LEU A 98 -9.78 -19.18 -5.51
CA LEU A 98 -9.21 -17.82 -5.50
C LEU A 98 -9.53 -17.02 -6.77
N ALA A 99 -9.49 -17.65 -7.94
CA ALA A 99 -9.81 -16.98 -9.19
C ALA A 99 -11.27 -16.51 -9.23
N VAL A 100 -12.19 -17.33 -8.71
CA VAL A 100 -13.61 -16.96 -8.52
C VAL A 100 -13.71 -15.74 -7.59
N LEU A 101 -13.08 -15.79 -6.42
CA LEU A 101 -13.14 -14.68 -5.46
C LEU A 101 -12.55 -13.37 -6.00
N ILE A 102 -11.48 -13.45 -6.79
CA ILE A 102 -10.92 -12.28 -7.50
C ILE A 102 -11.94 -11.71 -8.50
N ALA A 103 -12.61 -12.57 -9.28
CA ALA A 103 -13.59 -12.13 -10.26
C ALA A 103 -14.77 -11.42 -9.58
N TYR A 104 -15.37 -12.03 -8.56
CA TYR A 104 -16.48 -11.45 -7.81
C TYR A 104 -16.09 -10.14 -7.12
N SER A 105 -14.91 -10.07 -6.48
CA SER A 105 -14.44 -8.84 -5.86
C SER A 105 -14.30 -7.69 -6.87
N LYS A 106 -13.81 -7.96 -8.10
CA LYS A 106 -13.74 -6.95 -9.16
C LYS A 106 -15.12 -6.52 -9.66
N ILE A 107 -16.05 -7.45 -9.81
CA ILE A 107 -17.43 -7.16 -10.25
C ILE A 107 -18.11 -6.23 -9.22
N ILE A 108 -18.09 -6.63 -7.95
CA ILE A 108 -18.71 -5.86 -6.86
C ILE A 108 -18.09 -4.45 -6.78
N LEU A 109 -16.75 -4.34 -6.74
CA LEU A 109 -16.09 -3.04 -6.67
C LEU A 109 -16.38 -2.17 -7.90
N ASN A 110 -16.45 -2.76 -9.10
CA ASN A 110 -16.80 -2.02 -10.31
C ASN A 110 -18.21 -1.43 -10.21
N GLU A 111 -19.18 -2.20 -9.72
CA GLU A 111 -20.54 -1.70 -9.51
C GLU A 111 -20.59 -0.57 -8.47
N GLU A 112 -19.90 -0.72 -7.35
CA GLU A 112 -19.83 0.31 -6.31
C GLU A 112 -19.19 1.60 -6.80
N ILE A 113 -18.07 1.50 -7.52
CA ILE A 113 -17.41 2.65 -8.15
C ILE A 113 -18.38 3.31 -9.14
N MET A 114 -19.10 2.54 -9.95
CA MET A 114 -20.04 3.10 -10.92
C MET A 114 -21.20 3.85 -10.26
N ARG A 115 -21.68 3.38 -9.10
CA ARG A 115 -22.72 4.02 -8.27
C ARG A 115 -22.22 5.25 -7.52
N ALA A 116 -20.93 5.32 -7.22
CA ALA A 116 -20.34 6.46 -6.51
C ALA A 116 -20.41 7.75 -7.35
N SER A 117 -20.68 8.87 -6.68
CA SER A 117 -20.64 10.20 -7.27
C SER A 117 -19.21 10.78 -7.30
N ASP A 118 -18.94 11.62 -8.29
CA ASP A 118 -17.77 12.53 -8.37
C ASP A 118 -16.38 11.90 -8.24
N TRP A 119 -16.22 10.58 -8.44
CA TRP A 119 -14.92 9.92 -8.35
C TRP A 119 -14.00 10.21 -9.54
N GLN A 120 -14.54 10.62 -10.69
CA GLN A 120 -13.82 10.79 -11.96
C GLN A 120 -13.15 12.17 -12.15
N ASN A 121 -13.42 13.15 -11.28
CA ASN A 121 -13.07 14.55 -11.51
C ASN A 121 -11.59 14.85 -11.18
N SER A 122 -10.66 14.30 -11.96
CA SER A 122 -9.24 14.69 -11.88
C SER A 122 -8.47 14.47 -13.17
N GLN A 123 -7.54 15.38 -13.47
CA GLN A 123 -6.60 15.25 -14.59
C GLN A 123 -5.74 13.96 -14.50
N VAL A 124 -5.50 13.48 -13.28
CA VAL A 124 -4.77 12.23 -13.01
C VAL A 124 -5.52 11.02 -13.59
N LEU A 125 -6.85 10.99 -13.46
CA LEU A 125 -7.69 9.95 -14.04
C LEU A 125 -7.82 10.08 -15.56
N ASP A 126 -7.81 11.30 -16.10
CA ASP A 126 -7.74 11.52 -17.55
C ASP A 126 -6.43 11.00 -18.16
N ASN A 127 -5.33 11.05 -17.41
CA ASN A 127 -4.08 10.40 -17.81
C ASN A 127 -4.19 8.87 -17.72
N HIS A 128 -4.93 8.36 -16.74
CA HIS A 128 -5.15 6.93 -16.58
C HIS A 128 -5.94 6.33 -17.74
N ILE A 129 -7.02 6.96 -18.20
CA ILE A 129 -7.80 6.47 -19.35
C ILE A 129 -6.92 6.34 -20.60
N MET A 130 -6.03 7.31 -20.84
CA MET A 130 -5.13 7.26 -22.00
C MET A 130 -4.11 6.12 -21.91
N SER A 131 -3.71 5.73 -20.70
CA SER A 131 -2.80 4.59 -20.50
C SER A 131 -3.41 3.22 -20.85
N LEU A 132 -4.74 3.16 -21.03
CA LEU A 132 -5.45 1.94 -21.45
C LEU A 132 -5.40 1.71 -22.97
N PHE A 133 -4.94 2.70 -23.72
CA PHE A 133 -4.90 2.66 -25.18
C PHE A 133 -3.44 2.76 -25.67
N PRO A 134 -3.15 2.25 -26.88
CA PRO A 134 -1.87 2.48 -27.54
C PRO A 134 -1.52 3.97 -27.64
N GLU A 135 -0.22 4.28 -27.54
CA GLU A 135 0.31 5.65 -27.52
C GLU A 135 -0.13 6.48 -28.74
N ARG A 136 -0.30 5.82 -29.90
CA ARG A 136 -0.81 6.45 -31.14
C ARG A 136 -2.18 7.11 -30.98
N CYS A 137 -2.99 6.69 -30.00
CA CYS A 137 -4.27 7.33 -29.68
C CYS A 137 -4.10 8.70 -28.98
N GLY A 138 -2.90 9.03 -28.51
CA GLY A 138 -2.57 10.25 -27.78
C GLY A 138 -2.97 11.54 -28.51
N GLN A 139 -2.80 11.59 -29.83
CA GLN A 139 -3.21 12.73 -30.66
C GLN A 139 -4.72 13.02 -30.63
N TYR A 140 -5.53 12.05 -30.20
CA TYR A 140 -6.99 12.16 -30.10
C TYR A 140 -7.49 12.18 -28.67
N ARG A 141 -6.63 12.49 -27.69
CA ARG A 141 -6.91 12.45 -26.25
C ARG A 141 -8.30 12.95 -25.86
N GLN A 142 -8.71 14.12 -26.34
CA GLN A 142 -10.00 14.73 -26.01
C GLN A 142 -11.21 13.83 -26.32
N TYR A 143 -11.13 13.01 -27.38
CA TYR A 143 -12.21 12.10 -27.79
C TYR A 143 -12.28 10.82 -26.98
N PHE A 144 -11.19 10.44 -26.32
CA PHE A 144 -11.14 9.30 -25.41
C PHE A 144 -11.55 9.70 -24.00
N VAL A 145 -11.04 10.83 -23.51
CA VAL A 145 -11.45 11.40 -22.21
C VAL A 145 -12.94 11.74 -22.21
N GLY A 146 -13.44 12.43 -23.24
CA GLY A 146 -14.86 12.77 -23.41
C GLY A 146 -15.73 11.64 -24.00
N HIS A 147 -15.27 10.39 -23.97
CA HIS A 147 -16.05 9.27 -24.49
C HIS A 147 -17.15 8.87 -23.51
N PRO A 148 -18.38 8.50 -23.97
CA PRO A 148 -19.46 8.11 -23.06
C PRO A 148 -19.08 6.91 -22.19
N LEU A 149 -18.28 5.98 -22.73
CA LEU A 149 -17.76 4.81 -22.01
C LEU A 149 -16.46 5.06 -21.19
N SER A 150 -16.00 6.30 -21.10
CA SER A 150 -14.75 6.62 -20.37
C SER A 150 -14.89 6.24 -18.89
N LYS A 151 -16.06 6.52 -18.29
CA LYS A 151 -16.37 6.21 -16.89
C LYS A 151 -16.34 4.70 -16.62
N GLU A 152 -17.02 3.93 -17.45
CA GLU A 152 -17.11 2.46 -17.35
C GLU A 152 -15.73 1.82 -17.51
N LEU A 153 -14.93 2.29 -18.47
CA LEU A 153 -13.57 1.76 -18.69
C LEU A 153 -12.63 2.10 -17.54
N LEU A 154 -12.71 3.32 -17.01
CA LEU A 154 -11.95 3.72 -15.83
C LEU A 154 -12.33 2.89 -14.61
N ALA A 155 -13.63 2.71 -14.34
CA ALA A 155 -14.10 1.91 -13.20
C ALA A 155 -13.61 0.48 -13.29
N MET A 156 -13.79 -0.16 -14.45
CA MET A 156 -13.38 -1.54 -14.70
C MET A 156 -11.85 -1.71 -14.57
N SER A 157 -11.08 -0.76 -15.11
CA SER A 157 -9.63 -0.83 -15.04
C SER A 157 -9.12 -0.62 -13.61
N LEU A 158 -9.65 0.39 -12.91
CA LEU A 158 -9.21 0.72 -11.56
C LEU A 158 -9.63 -0.34 -10.54
N SER A 159 -10.84 -0.90 -10.63
CA SER A 159 -11.26 -2.01 -9.76
C SER A 159 -10.36 -3.23 -9.97
N SER A 160 -10.04 -3.56 -11.23
CA SER A 160 -9.14 -4.67 -11.56
C SER A 160 -7.72 -4.44 -11.00
N GLN A 161 -7.15 -3.25 -11.19
CA GLN A 161 -5.82 -2.91 -10.66
C GLN A 161 -5.79 -2.90 -9.13
N LEU A 162 -6.82 -2.33 -8.50
CA LEU A 162 -6.96 -2.28 -7.05
C LEU A 162 -6.95 -3.69 -6.46
N VAL A 163 -7.76 -4.61 -6.99
CA VAL A 163 -7.81 -6.01 -6.53
C VAL A 163 -6.49 -6.74 -6.82
N ASN A 164 -5.91 -6.55 -8.00
CA ASN A 164 -4.66 -7.23 -8.37
C ASN A 164 -3.47 -6.84 -7.48
N ILE A 165 -3.46 -5.63 -6.91
CA ILE A 165 -2.35 -5.12 -6.10
C ILE A 165 -2.63 -5.26 -4.60
N THR A 166 -3.84 -4.90 -4.17
CA THR A 166 -4.20 -4.87 -2.75
C THR A 166 -4.84 -6.17 -2.28
N GLY A 167 -5.33 -7.00 -3.20
CA GLY A 167 -6.00 -8.28 -2.92
C GLY A 167 -7.52 -8.17 -2.85
N VAL A 168 -8.15 -9.31 -2.66
CA VAL A 168 -9.62 -9.48 -2.74
C VAL A 168 -10.35 -8.67 -1.66
N THR A 169 -9.85 -8.67 -0.43
CA THR A 169 -10.61 -8.25 0.76
C THR A 169 -10.36 -6.81 1.19
N PHE A 170 -9.29 -6.17 0.71
CA PHE A 170 -8.83 -4.90 1.28
C PHE A 170 -9.81 -3.75 1.04
N ALA A 171 -10.27 -3.55 -0.20
CA ALA A 171 -11.17 -2.46 -0.54
C ALA A 171 -12.53 -2.60 0.14
N HIS A 172 -13.12 -3.80 0.08
CA HIS A 172 -14.36 -4.15 0.79
C HIS A 172 -14.24 -3.88 2.29
N TYR A 173 -13.11 -4.26 2.90
CA TYR A 173 -12.91 -3.96 4.31
C TYR A 173 -12.89 -2.45 4.60
N MET A 174 -12.18 -1.65 3.79
CA MET A 174 -12.13 -0.20 4.00
C MET A 174 -13.52 0.45 3.88
N VAL A 175 -14.40 -0.10 3.03
CA VAL A 175 -15.77 0.37 2.85
C VAL A 175 -16.69 -0.17 3.95
N ASP A 176 -16.91 -1.48 4.03
CA ASP A 176 -17.92 -2.09 4.90
C ASP A 176 -17.49 -2.15 6.36
N GLY A 177 -16.22 -2.46 6.60
CA GLY A 177 -15.70 -2.67 7.95
C GLY A 177 -15.28 -1.39 8.66
N VAL A 178 -14.85 -0.37 7.91
CA VAL A 178 -14.38 0.92 8.47
C VAL A 178 -15.35 2.07 8.19
N GLY A 179 -16.09 2.03 7.08
CA GLY A 179 -17.05 3.07 6.71
C GLY A 179 -16.49 4.17 5.82
N PHE A 180 -15.35 3.95 5.12
CA PHE A 180 -14.88 4.92 4.13
C PHE A 180 -15.71 4.86 2.84
N LEU A 181 -15.82 5.98 2.15
CA LEU A 181 -16.44 6.01 0.82
C LEU A 181 -15.55 5.28 -0.19
N ILE A 182 -16.16 4.47 -1.06
CA ILE A 182 -15.44 3.78 -2.15
C ILE A 182 -14.68 4.77 -3.05
N SER A 183 -15.21 5.99 -3.23
CA SER A 183 -14.55 7.04 -4.00
C SER A 183 -13.25 7.49 -3.33
N ASP A 184 -13.18 7.60 -2.00
CA ASP A 184 -11.96 7.94 -1.28
C ASP A 184 -10.96 6.78 -1.26
N VAL A 185 -11.45 5.53 -1.15
CA VAL A 185 -10.60 4.34 -1.30
C VAL A 185 -9.94 4.33 -2.68
N LEU A 186 -10.68 4.64 -3.74
CA LEU A 186 -10.16 4.73 -5.11
C LEU A 186 -9.15 5.88 -5.27
N ARG A 187 -9.45 7.06 -4.72
CA ARG A 187 -8.53 8.23 -4.79
C ARG A 187 -7.25 7.98 -3.99
N ALA A 188 -7.35 7.38 -2.81
CA ALA A 188 -6.20 6.96 -2.02
C ALA A 188 -5.34 5.94 -2.79
N PHE A 189 -5.96 4.98 -3.48
CA PHE A 189 -5.24 4.03 -4.34
C PHE A 189 -4.47 4.76 -5.44
N VAL A 190 -5.12 5.67 -6.18
CA VAL A 190 -4.49 6.45 -7.25
C VAL A 190 -3.33 7.29 -6.71
N CYS A 191 -3.51 7.98 -5.57
CA CYS A 191 -2.44 8.75 -4.93
C CYS A 191 -1.23 7.87 -4.62
N VAL A 192 -1.44 6.75 -3.91
CA VAL A 192 -0.37 5.85 -3.48
C VAL A 192 0.35 5.21 -4.68
N MET A 193 -0.39 4.81 -5.72
CA MET A 193 0.18 4.28 -6.95
C MET A 193 1.12 5.29 -7.64
N ARG A 194 0.75 6.57 -7.65
CA ARG A 194 1.54 7.64 -8.28
C ARG A 194 2.71 8.09 -7.41
N ILE A 195 2.49 8.33 -6.12
CA ILE A 195 3.51 8.80 -5.18
C ILE A 195 4.67 7.79 -5.09
N PHE A 196 4.38 6.49 -4.93
CA PHE A 196 5.43 5.46 -4.88
C PHE A 196 5.84 4.93 -6.26
N ARG A 197 5.22 5.40 -7.35
CA ARG A 197 5.47 4.90 -8.73
C ARG A 197 5.39 3.37 -8.82
N ILE A 198 4.36 2.80 -8.22
CA ILE A 198 4.21 1.34 -8.01
C ILE A 198 4.31 0.57 -9.33
N GLU A 199 3.74 1.10 -10.41
CA GLU A 199 3.78 0.45 -11.74
C GLU A 199 5.21 0.30 -12.28
N SER A 200 6.06 1.30 -12.08
CA SER A 200 7.47 1.21 -12.47
C SER A 200 8.20 0.11 -11.70
N TRP A 201 7.91 -0.03 -10.40
CA TRP A 201 8.48 -1.09 -9.57
C TRP A 201 7.97 -2.47 -9.96
N ARG A 202 6.68 -2.61 -10.29
CA ARG A 202 6.12 -3.86 -10.82
C ARG A 202 6.82 -4.28 -12.10
N SER A 203 7.00 -3.35 -13.05
CA SER A 203 7.73 -3.63 -14.30
C SER A 203 9.15 -4.11 -14.03
N ILE A 204 9.91 -3.42 -13.17
CA ILE A 204 11.28 -3.83 -12.79
C ILE A 204 11.28 -5.25 -12.19
N LEU A 205 10.32 -5.55 -11.31
CA LEU A 205 10.23 -6.87 -10.69
C LEU A 205 9.86 -7.97 -11.71
N PHE A 206 8.99 -7.68 -12.67
CA PHE A 206 8.66 -8.61 -13.76
C PHE A 206 9.86 -8.91 -14.66
N ASP A 207 10.65 -7.90 -14.99
CA ASP A 207 11.87 -8.05 -15.80
C ASP A 207 12.95 -8.89 -15.08
N LEU A 208 12.82 -9.07 -13.77
CA LEU A 208 13.72 -9.89 -12.96
C LEU A 208 13.28 -11.35 -12.81
N ILE A 209 12.09 -11.72 -13.27
CA ILE A 209 11.61 -13.11 -13.22
C ILE A 209 12.58 -14.08 -13.90
N PRO A 210 13.14 -13.80 -15.10
CA PRO A 210 14.10 -14.71 -15.73
C PRO A 210 15.39 -14.93 -14.92
N LYS A 211 15.75 -13.99 -14.03
CA LYS A 211 16.98 -14.03 -13.23
C LYS A 211 16.76 -14.63 -11.83
N LEU A 212 15.64 -14.28 -11.19
CA LEU A 212 15.33 -14.62 -9.80
C LEU A 212 14.29 -15.74 -9.64
N GLY A 213 13.56 -16.05 -10.71
CA GLY A 213 12.42 -16.96 -10.69
C GLY A 213 11.15 -16.33 -10.12
N TYR A 214 10.00 -16.94 -10.45
CA TYR A 214 8.67 -16.45 -10.06
C TYR A 214 8.53 -16.29 -8.54
N LYS A 215 8.90 -17.31 -7.76
CA LYS A 215 8.71 -17.31 -6.30
C LYS A 215 9.32 -16.10 -5.61
N GLN A 216 10.55 -15.71 -5.98
CA GLN A 216 11.23 -14.58 -5.36
C GLN A 216 10.57 -13.24 -5.73
N VAL A 217 10.15 -13.10 -6.99
CA VAL A 217 9.44 -11.91 -7.47
C VAL A 217 8.06 -11.79 -6.85
N GLU A 218 7.30 -12.90 -6.76
CA GLU A 218 5.98 -12.96 -6.12
C GLU A 218 6.04 -12.55 -4.64
N LEU A 219 7.06 -13.00 -3.89
CA LEU A 219 7.28 -12.57 -2.52
C LEU A 219 7.48 -11.05 -2.42
N GLN A 220 8.26 -10.47 -3.32
CA GLN A 220 8.52 -9.03 -3.33
C GLN A 220 7.31 -8.22 -3.79
N LEU A 221 6.51 -8.74 -4.73
CA LEU A 221 5.23 -8.15 -5.12
C LEU A 221 4.21 -8.20 -3.97
N ALA A 222 4.23 -9.25 -3.14
CA ALA A 222 3.42 -9.32 -1.93
C ALA A 222 3.84 -8.26 -0.88
N GLU A 223 5.14 -7.97 -0.75
CA GLU A 223 5.64 -6.85 0.06
C GLU A 223 5.19 -5.50 -0.51
N LEU A 224 5.27 -5.32 -1.83
CA LEU A 224 4.82 -4.10 -2.52
C LEU A 224 3.31 -3.88 -2.32
N GLY A 225 2.48 -4.92 -2.46
CA GLY A 225 1.05 -4.87 -2.18
C GLY A 225 0.75 -4.52 -0.71
N ARG A 226 1.55 -5.03 0.24
CA ARG A 226 1.47 -4.63 1.66
C ARG A 226 1.82 -3.16 1.86
N CYS A 227 2.85 -2.65 1.19
CA CYS A 227 3.20 -1.24 1.19
C CYS A 227 2.03 -0.39 0.66
N VAL A 228 1.43 -0.76 -0.47
CA VAL A 228 0.26 -0.06 -1.03
C VAL A 228 -0.90 -0.05 -0.04
N ARG A 229 -1.29 -1.19 0.55
CA ARG A 229 -2.35 -1.26 1.56
C ARG A 229 -2.07 -0.36 2.77
N LYS A 230 -0.84 -0.34 3.26
CA LYS A 230 -0.42 0.53 4.38
C LYS A 230 -0.48 2.01 3.99
N GLY A 231 0.02 2.37 2.82
CA GLY A 231 -0.04 3.75 2.30
C GLY A 231 -1.47 4.22 2.10
N MET A 232 -2.35 3.37 1.56
CA MET A 232 -3.77 3.69 1.39
C MET A 232 -4.46 3.93 2.73
N ARG A 233 -4.22 3.06 3.73
CA ARG A 233 -4.75 3.29 5.09
C ARG A 233 -4.22 4.59 5.66
N TRP A 234 -2.92 4.87 5.54
CA TRP A 234 -2.37 6.12 6.04
C TRP A 234 -3.08 7.32 5.40
N MET A 235 -3.25 7.33 4.07
CA MET A 235 -3.97 8.40 3.37
C MET A 235 -5.41 8.54 3.88
N LEU A 236 -6.18 7.45 3.90
CA LEU A 236 -7.60 7.48 4.31
C LEU A 236 -7.80 8.02 5.73
N TYR A 237 -6.85 7.78 6.62
CA TYR A 237 -6.96 8.23 8.01
C TYR A 237 -6.33 9.59 8.31
N ASN A 238 -5.49 10.14 7.43
CA ASN A 238 -4.79 11.40 7.66
C ASN A 238 -5.15 12.50 6.64
N VAL A 239 -5.77 12.15 5.52
CA VAL A 239 -6.25 13.09 4.50
C VAL A 239 -7.75 13.27 4.69
N SER A 240 -8.18 14.50 4.95
CA SER A 240 -9.59 14.85 5.14
C SER A 240 -10.34 15.11 3.84
N ASP A 241 -9.62 15.47 2.76
CA ASP A 241 -10.23 15.77 1.46
C ASP A 241 -9.36 15.24 0.30
N PHE A 242 -9.97 14.40 -0.53
CA PHE A 242 -9.36 13.82 -1.73
C PHE A 242 -9.75 14.55 -3.03
N SER A 243 -10.44 15.69 -2.95
CA SER A 243 -10.89 16.45 -4.13
C SER A 243 -9.74 16.85 -5.07
N ASN A 244 -8.56 17.18 -4.52
CA ASN A 244 -7.37 17.54 -5.27
C ASN A 244 -6.30 16.44 -5.24
N ILE A 245 -6.51 15.39 -6.05
CA ILE A 245 -5.55 14.27 -6.19
C ILE A 245 -4.15 14.75 -6.62
N GLN A 246 -4.06 15.71 -7.54
CA GLN A 246 -2.76 16.19 -8.01
C GLN A 246 -2.00 16.93 -6.91
N GLY A 247 -2.67 17.80 -6.15
CA GLY A 247 -2.07 18.49 -5.01
C GLY A 247 -1.58 17.52 -3.93
N LEU A 248 -2.32 16.42 -3.68
CA LEU A 248 -1.84 15.36 -2.78
C LEU A 248 -0.59 14.67 -3.33
N ILE A 249 -0.55 14.35 -4.62
CA ILE A 249 0.65 13.75 -5.23
C ILE A 249 1.86 14.70 -5.10
N ASP A 250 1.65 15.99 -5.37
CA ASP A 250 2.69 17.02 -5.30
C ASP A 250 3.19 17.23 -3.86
N GLN A 251 2.29 17.20 -2.87
CA GLN A 251 2.64 17.30 -1.45
C GLN A 251 3.61 16.18 -1.00
N TYR A 252 3.52 14.99 -1.60
CA TYR A 252 4.39 13.85 -1.27
C TYR A 252 5.44 13.56 -2.36
N ALA A 253 5.80 14.53 -3.19
CA ALA A 253 6.81 14.35 -4.24
C ALA A 253 8.19 13.90 -3.69
N ASP A 254 8.55 14.38 -2.49
CA ASP A 254 9.81 14.09 -1.80
C ASP A 254 9.93 12.62 -1.34
N VAL A 255 8.86 11.83 -1.43
CA VAL A 255 8.88 10.39 -1.10
C VAL A 255 9.97 9.66 -1.89
N SER A 256 10.18 10.05 -3.15
CA SER A 256 11.21 9.43 -4.00
C SER A 256 12.61 9.56 -3.40
N ASP A 257 12.98 10.76 -2.94
CA ASP A 257 14.26 11.02 -2.29
C ASP A 257 14.37 10.33 -0.93
N LEU A 258 13.29 10.32 -0.13
CA LEU A 258 13.28 9.62 1.15
C LEU A 258 13.46 8.10 0.97
N VAL A 259 12.83 7.51 -0.03
CA VAL A 259 12.93 6.07 -0.31
C VAL A 259 14.36 5.67 -0.68
N ILE A 260 15.06 6.46 -1.51
CA ILE A 260 16.47 6.25 -1.88
C ILE A 260 17.36 6.14 -0.64
N HIS A 261 17.16 7.07 0.31
CA HIS A 261 18.01 7.18 1.50
C HIS A 261 17.58 6.29 2.67
N SER A 262 16.38 5.72 2.64
CA SER A 262 15.79 5.02 3.80
C SER A 262 16.67 3.87 4.34
N GLY A 263 17.34 3.13 3.45
CA GLY A 263 18.18 1.98 3.80
C GLY A 263 19.31 2.30 4.78
N GLN A 264 19.87 3.52 4.71
CA GLN A 264 21.00 3.92 5.55
C GLN A 264 20.61 4.15 7.02
N PHE A 265 19.32 4.38 7.28
CA PHE A 265 18.81 4.71 8.61
C PHE A 265 18.12 3.54 9.32
N LEU A 266 17.97 2.40 8.64
CA LEU A 266 17.32 1.22 9.22
C LEU A 266 18.14 0.64 10.37
N SER A 267 17.44 0.02 11.33
CA SER A 267 18.05 -0.61 12.50
C SER A 267 17.32 -1.90 12.90
N GLY A 268 17.98 -2.74 13.70
CA GLY A 268 17.40 -3.99 14.20
C GLY A 268 16.90 -4.93 13.09
N GLY A 269 15.72 -5.52 13.29
CA GLY A 269 15.14 -6.48 12.33
C GLY A 269 14.86 -5.89 10.94
N ALA A 270 14.56 -4.59 10.85
CA ALA A 270 14.36 -3.93 9.56
C ALA A 270 15.65 -3.85 8.75
N LYS A 271 16.79 -3.56 9.41
CA LYS A 271 18.11 -3.56 8.75
C LYS A 271 18.52 -4.96 8.29
N ALA A 272 18.31 -5.97 9.13
CA ALA A 272 18.60 -7.35 8.76
C ALA A 272 17.74 -7.83 7.56
N HIS A 273 16.47 -7.44 7.51
CA HIS A 273 15.62 -7.70 6.35
C HIS A 273 16.13 -6.97 5.10
N TYR A 274 16.45 -5.68 5.23
CA TYR A 274 17.01 -4.87 4.13
C TYR A 274 18.28 -5.50 3.55
N GLU A 275 19.27 -5.85 4.38
CA GLU A 275 20.53 -6.44 3.92
C GLU A 275 20.30 -7.78 3.20
N LYS A 276 19.37 -8.60 3.70
CA LYS A 276 18.99 -9.86 3.06
C LYS A 276 18.40 -9.64 1.66
N ILE A 277 17.46 -8.70 1.53
CA ILE A 277 16.83 -8.42 0.23
C ILE A 277 17.82 -7.74 -0.71
N LEU A 278 18.63 -6.79 -0.20
CA LEU A 278 19.67 -6.13 -0.98
C LEU A 278 20.62 -7.14 -1.64
N ALA A 279 21.09 -8.13 -0.88
CA ALA A 279 21.98 -9.18 -1.39
C ALA A 279 21.36 -10.04 -2.51
N ILE A 280 20.03 -10.17 -2.54
CA ILE A 280 19.30 -10.90 -3.60
C ILE A 280 19.23 -10.08 -4.88
N TYR A 281 18.95 -8.77 -4.77
CA TYR A 281 18.65 -7.93 -5.94
C TYR A 281 19.88 -7.22 -6.53
N GLN A 282 20.84 -6.82 -5.69
CA GLN A 282 22.06 -6.11 -6.09
C GLN A 282 22.84 -6.78 -7.25
N PRO A 283 22.94 -8.12 -7.37
CA PRO A 283 23.64 -8.74 -8.49
C PRO A 283 22.97 -8.57 -9.86
N HIS A 284 21.70 -8.12 -9.90
CA HIS A 284 20.88 -8.15 -11.11
C HIS A 284 20.42 -6.78 -11.61
N ILE A 285 20.52 -5.75 -10.76
CA ILE A 285 20.13 -4.35 -11.03
C ILE A 285 21.08 -3.38 -10.32
N ASP A 286 20.95 -2.09 -10.62
CA ASP A 286 21.71 -1.03 -9.96
C ASP A 286 21.50 -1.00 -8.44
N LEU A 287 22.56 -0.61 -7.70
CA LEU A 287 22.60 -0.62 -6.24
C LEU A 287 21.51 0.25 -5.63
N GLU A 288 21.22 1.42 -6.22
CA GLU A 288 20.18 2.32 -5.74
C GLU A 288 18.82 1.63 -5.81
N LYS A 289 18.47 1.07 -6.96
CA LYS A 289 17.21 0.34 -7.16
C LYS A 289 17.09 -0.89 -6.27
N ALA A 290 18.19 -1.63 -6.07
CA ALA A 290 18.22 -2.76 -5.15
C ALA A 290 17.97 -2.32 -3.70
N GLY A 291 18.55 -1.20 -3.27
CA GLY A 291 18.28 -0.58 -1.96
C GLY A 291 16.83 -0.12 -1.81
N GLN A 292 16.23 0.46 -2.85
CA GLN A 292 14.82 0.84 -2.83
C GLN A 292 13.90 -0.38 -2.71
N ILE A 293 14.15 -1.45 -3.48
CA ILE A 293 13.40 -2.72 -3.35
C ILE A 293 13.56 -3.31 -1.93
N ALA A 294 14.78 -3.30 -1.40
CA ALA A 294 15.10 -3.82 -0.07
C ALA A 294 14.44 -3.03 1.08
N SER A 295 14.05 -1.78 0.84
CA SER A 295 13.44 -0.89 1.83
C SER A 295 11.92 -0.75 1.72
N ILE A 296 11.25 -1.49 0.82
CA ILE A 296 9.79 -1.41 0.58
C ILE A 296 8.97 -1.43 1.87
N ILE A 297 9.37 -2.23 2.87
CA ILE A 297 8.67 -2.33 4.16
C ILE A 297 8.63 -1.03 4.96
N SER A 298 9.52 -0.08 4.65
CA SER A 298 9.69 1.19 5.34
C SER A 298 9.18 2.39 4.54
N TRP A 299 8.80 2.22 3.27
CA TRP A 299 8.41 3.33 2.40
C TRP A 299 7.26 4.15 2.97
N VAL A 300 6.26 3.53 3.59
CA VAL A 300 5.09 4.24 4.15
C VAL A 300 5.46 5.19 5.29
N GLN A 301 6.60 5.00 5.96
CA GLN A 301 7.09 5.92 6.99
C GLN A 301 7.41 7.31 6.41
N SER A 302 7.71 7.39 5.10
CA SER A 302 7.92 8.66 4.41
C SER A 302 6.69 9.58 4.48
N PHE A 303 5.47 9.03 4.52
CA PHE A 303 4.26 9.85 4.64
C PHE A 303 4.21 10.57 5.97
N GLU A 304 4.47 9.87 7.08
CA GLU A 304 4.50 10.50 8.40
C GLU A 304 5.61 11.55 8.50
N VAL A 305 6.80 11.25 7.96
CA VAL A 305 7.93 12.19 7.94
C VAL A 305 7.55 13.46 7.17
N ILE A 306 7.03 13.34 5.95
CA ILE A 306 6.65 14.48 5.10
C ILE A 306 5.51 15.27 5.75
N TYR A 307 4.46 14.57 6.20
CA TYR A 307 3.31 15.20 6.86
C TYR A 307 3.77 16.04 8.05
N ARG A 308 4.54 15.47 8.97
CA ARG A 308 5.00 16.17 10.18
C ARG A 308 6.01 17.26 9.87
N SER A 309 6.92 17.03 8.92
CA SER A 309 7.91 18.03 8.51
C SER A 309 7.23 19.26 7.91
N SER A 310 6.17 19.07 7.10
CA SER A 310 5.40 20.17 6.50
C SER A 310 4.72 21.05 7.55
N MET A 311 4.27 20.48 8.67
CA MET A 311 3.60 21.21 9.75
C MET A 311 4.54 22.16 10.52
N ILE A 312 5.85 21.88 10.50
CA ILE A 312 6.88 22.66 11.21
C ILE A 312 7.89 23.34 10.28
N GLY A 313 7.69 23.28 8.95
CA GLY A 313 8.59 23.88 7.96
C GLY A 313 9.97 23.22 7.87
N LEU A 314 10.08 21.93 8.20
CA LEU A 314 11.34 21.18 8.16
C LEU A 314 11.56 20.51 6.80
N HIS A 315 12.81 20.46 6.33
CA HIS A 315 13.15 19.69 5.12
C HIS A 315 12.97 18.17 5.38
N PRO A 316 12.23 17.41 4.56
CA PRO A 316 11.90 16.01 4.84
C PRO A 316 13.09 15.08 5.07
N LEU A 317 14.22 15.26 4.38
CA LEU A 317 15.44 14.47 4.62
C LEU A 317 16.01 14.65 6.04
N VAL A 318 15.92 15.86 6.60
CA VAL A 318 16.34 16.12 8.00
C VAL A 318 15.36 15.42 8.95
N GLY A 319 14.05 15.54 8.69
CA GLY A 319 13.02 14.84 9.44
C GLY A 319 13.22 13.32 9.41
N GLN A 320 13.52 12.74 8.24
CA GLN A 320 13.76 11.31 8.08
C GLN A 320 14.90 10.81 8.99
N ARG A 321 16.03 11.52 9.00
CA ARG A 321 17.17 11.15 9.86
C ARG A 321 16.78 11.15 11.34
N ILE A 322 16.07 12.19 11.78
CA ILE A 322 15.60 12.33 13.18
C ILE A 322 14.58 11.24 13.52
N TYR A 323 13.61 10.98 12.64
CA TYR A 323 12.60 9.94 12.77
C TYR A 323 13.22 8.56 13.03
N TYR A 324 14.18 8.15 12.19
CA TYR A 324 14.84 6.85 12.35
C TYR A 324 15.79 6.81 13.54
N SER A 325 16.48 7.91 13.86
CA SER A 325 17.32 8.00 15.06
C SER A 325 16.48 7.82 16.33
N LEU A 326 15.33 8.51 16.42
CA LEU A 326 14.36 8.32 17.50
C LEU A 326 13.86 6.88 17.55
N ALA A 327 13.42 6.32 16.42
CA ALA A 327 12.93 4.94 16.37
C ALA A 327 13.97 3.93 16.89
N LYS A 328 15.26 4.14 16.57
CA LYS A 328 16.37 3.32 17.04
C LYS A 328 16.59 3.48 18.54
N LYS A 329 16.74 4.71 19.04
CA LYS A 329 17.01 5.00 20.46
C LYS A 329 15.86 4.54 21.36
N MET A 330 14.62 4.75 20.90
CA MET A 330 13.41 4.31 21.57
C MET A 330 13.13 2.80 21.38
N SER A 331 14.02 2.01 20.78
CA SER A 331 13.84 0.56 20.60
C SER A 331 12.53 0.16 19.91
N ILE A 332 11.98 1.03 19.05
CA ILE A 332 10.71 0.81 18.33
C ILE A 332 10.79 -0.43 17.46
N SER A 333 11.94 -0.68 16.82
CA SER A 333 12.16 -1.86 15.98
C SER A 333 11.85 -3.16 16.73
N THR A 334 12.14 -3.23 18.04
CA THR A 334 11.82 -4.41 18.86
C THR A 334 10.31 -4.58 19.00
N LEU A 335 9.57 -3.51 19.33
CA LEU A 335 8.11 -3.59 19.45
C LEU A 335 7.45 -3.98 18.12
N ARG A 336 7.96 -3.48 16.99
CA ARG A 336 7.48 -3.90 15.66
C ARG A 336 7.73 -5.38 15.40
N THR A 337 8.89 -5.91 15.76
CA THR A 337 9.16 -7.35 15.63
C THR A 337 8.15 -8.19 16.41
N TYR A 338 7.83 -7.79 17.66
CA TYR A 338 6.81 -8.49 18.43
C TYR A 338 5.43 -8.38 17.81
N MET A 339 5.02 -7.17 17.39
CA MET A 339 3.73 -6.92 16.76
C MET A 339 3.56 -7.72 15.47
N VAL A 340 4.58 -7.82 14.62
CA VAL A 340 4.56 -8.64 13.41
C VAL A 340 4.33 -10.12 13.73
N ASN A 341 4.86 -10.61 14.85
CA ASN A 341 4.74 -12.00 15.29
C ASN A 341 3.49 -12.30 16.13
N LEU A 342 2.66 -11.30 16.47
CA LEU A 342 1.37 -11.54 17.09
C LEU A 342 0.50 -12.40 16.17
N ALA A 343 0.04 -13.53 16.70
CA ALA A 343 -0.92 -14.41 16.05
C ALA A 343 -2.26 -13.66 15.94
N THR A 344 -2.87 -13.73 14.76
CA THR A 344 -4.18 -13.16 14.47
C THR A 344 -5.14 -14.33 14.28
N PHE A 345 -6.14 -14.46 15.15
CA PHE A 345 -7.10 -15.56 15.11
C PHE A 345 -8.41 -15.17 14.46
N ASP A 346 -8.69 -13.86 14.39
CA ASP A 346 -9.85 -13.32 13.73
C ASP A 346 -9.53 -11.99 13.03
N GLN A 347 -10.59 -11.42 12.47
CA GLN A 347 -10.58 -10.15 11.77
C GLN A 347 -10.30 -8.96 12.71
N TRP A 348 -10.70 -9.03 13.98
CA TRP A 348 -10.48 -7.95 14.97
C TRP A 348 -9.03 -7.88 15.42
N ASP A 349 -8.36 -9.03 15.61
CA ASP A 349 -6.92 -9.10 15.87
C ASP A 349 -6.12 -8.46 14.74
N LEU A 350 -6.53 -8.73 13.49
CA LEU A 350 -5.91 -8.11 12.32
C LEU A 350 -6.08 -6.58 12.33
N TYR A 351 -7.22 -6.08 12.79
CA TYR A 351 -7.49 -4.64 12.88
C TYR A 351 -6.69 -3.98 13.98
N GLU A 352 -6.65 -4.58 15.18
CA GLU A 352 -5.83 -4.06 16.28
C GLU A 352 -4.36 -4.02 15.84
N LYS A 353 -3.86 -5.06 15.14
CA LYS A 353 -2.49 -5.06 14.60
C LYS A 353 -2.23 -3.91 13.63
N GLN A 354 -3.16 -3.65 12.70
CA GLN A 354 -3.04 -2.54 11.74
C GLN A 354 -3.14 -1.17 12.42
N TYR A 355 -4.03 -1.04 13.40
CA TYR A 355 -4.19 0.14 14.24
C TYR A 355 -2.90 0.46 14.99
N LEU A 356 -2.33 -0.53 15.69
CA LEU A 356 -1.11 -0.39 16.47
C LEU A 356 0.11 -0.04 15.61
N ASP A 357 0.25 -0.63 14.42
CA ASP A 357 1.36 -0.32 13.50
C ASP A 357 1.31 1.15 13.07
N ARG A 358 0.13 1.63 12.65
CA ARG A 358 -0.09 3.03 12.27
C ARG A 358 0.15 3.98 13.45
N GLN A 359 -0.38 3.66 14.63
CA GLN A 359 -0.22 4.50 15.82
C GLN A 359 1.26 4.62 16.21
N MET A 360 2.03 3.55 16.03
CA MET A 360 3.46 3.58 16.29
C MET A 360 4.21 4.50 15.32
N ASP A 361 3.86 4.50 14.03
CA ASP A 361 4.40 5.46 13.06
C ASP A 361 4.05 6.91 13.47
N GLN A 362 2.77 7.18 13.78
CA GLN A 362 2.30 8.49 14.21
C GLN A 362 3.00 9.00 15.47
N CYS A 363 3.24 8.12 16.45
CA CYS A 363 3.96 8.48 17.68
C CYS A 363 5.39 8.93 17.39
N ILE A 364 6.10 8.24 16.52
CA ILE A 364 7.49 8.61 16.17
C ILE A 364 7.49 9.91 15.36
N GLY A 365 6.52 10.10 14.46
CA GLY A 365 6.35 11.35 13.73
C GLY A 365 6.08 12.56 14.63
N ARG A 366 5.20 12.39 15.63
CA ARG A 366 4.94 13.42 16.65
C ARG A 366 6.18 13.73 17.49
N LEU A 367 6.89 12.70 17.96
CA LEU A 367 8.16 12.89 18.67
C LEU A 367 9.20 13.61 17.80
N MET A 368 9.32 13.25 16.53
CA MET A 368 10.20 13.94 15.58
C MET A 368 9.87 15.43 15.52
N ALA A 369 8.59 15.79 15.38
CA ALA A 369 8.17 17.19 15.37
C ALA A 369 8.47 17.91 16.69
N CYS A 370 8.21 17.26 17.83
CA CYS A 370 8.48 17.79 19.17
C CYS A 370 9.98 18.05 19.42
N VAL A 371 10.86 17.14 18.97
CA VAL A 371 12.31 17.34 19.06
C VAL A 371 12.74 18.55 18.23
N CYS A 372 12.18 18.68 17.02
CA CYS A 372 12.55 19.76 16.11
C CYS A 372 12.03 21.12 16.55
N SER A 373 10.90 21.19 17.26
CA SER A 373 10.34 22.46 17.76
C SER A 373 11.05 22.98 19.02
N GLN A 374 11.71 22.10 19.79
CA GLN A 374 12.39 22.44 21.05
C GLN A 374 13.88 22.76 20.88
N GLU A 375 14.44 22.57 19.68
CA GLU A 375 15.84 22.86 19.35
C GLU A 375 15.90 23.89 18.21
N LEU A 376 16.93 24.76 18.22
CA LEU A 376 17.17 25.69 17.11
C LEU A 376 17.52 24.91 15.84
N LEU A 377 17.16 25.44 14.65
CA LEU A 377 17.42 24.78 13.36
C LEU A 377 18.90 24.43 13.14
N ASP A 378 19.82 25.31 13.52
CA ASP A 378 21.27 25.08 13.44
C ASP A 378 21.76 23.96 14.39
N GLY A 379 20.93 23.57 15.36
CA GLY A 379 21.16 22.48 16.31
C GLY A 379 20.61 21.13 15.86
N LEU A 380 20.02 21.01 14.67
CA LEU A 380 19.54 19.74 14.12
C LEU A 380 20.68 18.94 13.46
N ASP A 381 21.75 18.70 14.21
CA ASP A 381 22.87 17.84 13.80
C ASP A 381 22.56 16.34 14.09
N GLU A 382 23.56 15.46 13.97
CA GLU A 382 23.39 14.03 14.26
C GLU A 382 23.13 13.73 15.75
N SER A 383 23.52 14.64 16.66
CA SER A 383 23.42 14.49 18.11
C SER A 383 22.15 15.09 18.71
N VAL A 384 21.28 15.70 17.89
CA VAL A 384 20.06 16.36 18.36
C VAL A 384 19.17 15.41 19.18
N VAL A 385 19.07 14.15 18.77
CA VAL A 385 18.26 13.15 19.47
C VAL A 385 18.87 12.81 20.82
N GLU A 386 20.19 12.61 20.90
CA GLU A 386 20.89 12.40 22.17
C GLU A 386 20.72 13.58 23.12
N ARG A 387 20.96 14.81 22.65
CA ARG A 387 20.80 16.02 23.48
C ARG A 387 19.38 16.16 24.01
N TRP A 388 18.39 15.92 23.16
CA TRP A 388 16.99 15.99 23.56
C TRP A 388 16.61 14.88 24.56
N LEU A 389 17.11 13.66 24.37
CA LEU A 389 16.90 12.55 25.30
C LEU A 389 17.57 12.80 26.65
N ASP A 390 18.75 13.42 26.69
CA ASP A 390 19.44 13.78 27.94
C ASP A 390 18.65 14.84 28.72
N LYS A 391 18.15 15.88 28.03
CA LYS A 391 17.25 16.89 28.60
C LYS A 391 15.94 16.29 29.11
N ASN A 392 15.44 15.25 28.45
CA ASN A 392 14.19 14.55 28.77
C ASN A 392 14.41 13.14 29.36
N SER A 393 15.49 12.95 30.12
CA SER A 393 15.93 11.62 30.60
C SER A 393 14.85 10.86 31.36
N GLN A 394 14.05 11.54 32.18
CA GLN A 394 12.93 10.92 32.91
C GLN A 394 11.91 10.25 31.97
N VAL A 395 11.61 10.89 30.83
CA VAL A 395 10.68 10.36 29.83
C VAL A 395 11.27 9.14 29.13
N HIS A 396 12.54 9.24 28.73
CA HIS A 396 13.26 8.13 28.13
C HIS A 396 13.31 6.92 29.09
N ASP A 397 13.64 7.13 30.36
CA ASP A 397 13.69 6.07 31.37
C ASP A 397 12.33 5.40 31.61
N GLN A 398 11.25 6.20 31.61
CA GLN A 398 9.89 5.67 31.69
C GLN A 398 9.59 4.75 30.50
N TRP A 399 9.93 5.19 29.28
CA TRP A 399 9.73 4.41 28.07
C TRP A 399 10.58 3.14 28.02
N VAL A 400 11.87 3.24 28.37
CA VAL A 400 12.80 2.09 28.41
C VAL A 400 12.30 1.01 29.36
N LYS A 401 11.71 1.38 30.50
CA LYS A 401 11.06 0.42 31.43
C LYS A 401 9.90 -0.31 30.77
N VAL A 402 9.03 0.38 30.03
CA VAL A 402 7.92 -0.24 29.29
C VAL A 402 8.44 -1.26 28.28
N VAL A 403 9.43 -0.87 27.47
CA VAL A 403 10.03 -1.78 26.48
C VAL A 403 10.70 -2.98 27.14
N LYS A 404 11.41 -2.77 28.27
CA LYS A 404 12.04 -3.86 29.02
C LYS A 404 11.01 -4.86 29.53
N ASN A 405 9.87 -4.38 30.05
CA ASN A 405 8.79 -5.23 30.54
C ASN A 405 8.21 -6.11 29.41
N VAL A 406 7.98 -5.53 28.22
CA VAL A 406 7.52 -6.28 27.04
C VAL A 406 8.57 -7.32 26.63
N LYS A 407 9.86 -6.97 26.63
CA LYS A 407 10.96 -7.90 26.28
C LYS A 407 11.11 -9.06 27.27
N SER A 408 10.83 -8.83 28.56
CA SER A 408 10.94 -9.85 29.61
C SER A 408 9.73 -10.78 29.70
N ALA A 409 8.64 -10.48 29.00
CA ALA A 409 7.45 -11.31 29.03
C ALA A 409 7.71 -12.67 28.36
N SER A 410 7.22 -13.75 28.98
CA SER A 410 7.35 -15.11 28.44
C SER A 410 6.57 -15.31 27.13
N ALA A 411 5.45 -14.61 26.96
CA ALA A 411 4.67 -14.57 25.73
C ALA A 411 4.12 -13.16 25.51
N VAL A 412 4.34 -12.59 24.32
CA VAL A 412 3.84 -11.24 23.98
C VAL A 412 2.40 -11.30 23.47
N SER A 413 1.51 -10.48 24.05
CA SER A 413 0.08 -10.42 23.69
C SER A 413 -0.31 -9.04 23.14
N PHE A 414 -1.46 -8.98 22.45
CA PHE A 414 -2.03 -7.72 21.95
C PHE A 414 -2.18 -6.66 23.05
N ASN A 415 -2.71 -7.04 24.22
CA ASN A 415 -2.90 -6.13 25.34
C ASN A 415 -1.60 -5.46 25.80
N MET A 416 -0.48 -6.20 25.80
CA MET A 416 0.81 -5.64 26.20
C MET A 416 1.36 -4.66 25.16
N VAL A 417 1.25 -4.98 23.86
CA VAL A 417 1.68 -4.06 22.80
C VAL A 417 0.78 -2.82 22.76
N SER A 418 -0.54 -3.00 22.90
CA SER A 418 -1.52 -1.91 22.96
C SER A 418 -1.27 -0.99 24.16
N SER A 419 -1.00 -1.57 25.34
CA SER A 419 -0.61 -0.79 26.53
C SER A 419 0.71 -0.04 26.33
N ALA A 420 1.71 -0.65 25.68
CA ALA A 420 2.95 0.03 25.35
C ALA A 420 2.74 1.21 24.40
N VAL A 421 1.95 1.05 23.33
CA VAL A 421 1.63 2.14 22.39
C VAL A 421 0.86 3.26 23.09
N ARG A 422 -0.13 2.96 23.93
CA ARG A 422 -0.84 3.98 24.73
C ARG A 422 0.08 4.73 25.70
N SER A 423 1.03 4.03 26.32
CA SER A 423 2.04 4.65 27.17
C SER A 423 2.92 5.62 26.39
N LEU A 424 3.32 5.25 25.16
CA LEU A 424 4.05 6.14 24.27
C LEU A 424 3.22 7.37 23.89
N GLN A 425 1.94 7.20 23.54
CA GLN A 425 1.03 8.31 23.24
C GLN A 425 0.92 9.29 24.41
N SER A 426 0.67 8.80 25.63
CA SER A 426 0.57 9.63 26.83
C SER A 426 1.88 10.34 27.18
N ILE A 427 3.03 9.71 26.91
CA ILE A 427 4.33 10.36 27.03
C ILE A 427 4.44 11.55 26.06
N ILE A 428 4.03 11.36 24.81
CA ILE A 428 4.11 12.37 23.74
C ILE A 428 3.19 13.55 24.02
N GLU A 429 1.95 13.28 24.44
CA GLU A 429 0.98 14.34 24.76
C GLU A 429 1.54 15.29 25.83
N ARG A 430 2.17 14.76 26.88
CA ARG A 430 2.81 15.57 27.92
C ARG A 430 4.03 16.36 27.44
N LEU A 431 4.67 15.92 26.36
CA LEU A 431 5.79 16.63 25.75
C LEU A 431 5.33 17.74 24.82
N GLU A 432 4.19 17.56 24.14
CA GLU A 432 3.59 18.57 23.27
C GLU A 432 2.92 19.71 24.05
N GLU A 433 2.48 19.46 25.29
CA GLU A 433 1.95 20.48 26.20
C GLU A 433 3.02 21.40 26.81
N ARG A 434 4.31 21.06 26.66
CA ARG A 434 5.47 21.82 27.17
C ARG A 434 6.09 22.67 26.07
#